data_AF-A0A8T4VW86-F1
#
_entry.id   AF-A0A8T4VW86-F1
#
_cell.length_a   1.000
_cell.length_b   1.000
_cell.length_c   1.000
_cell.angle_alpha   90.00
_cell.angle_beta   90.00
_cell.angle_gamma   90.00
#
_symmetry.space_group_name_H-M   'P 1'
#
loop_
_entity.id
_entity.type
_entity.pdbx_description
1 polymer ?
#
loop_
_entity_poly.entity_id
_entity_poly.type
_entity_poly.pdbx_seq_one_letter_code
_entity_poly.pdbx_strand_id
1 'polypeptide(L)'
;GNEFAVDMQNTPPTFAMLQIRPMVINKETSRITWSQEEEKSDNVFILSNNSLGNGVIENVSDIVYVKKNEFSSLKTFEISKEIEQINNILAKDGRRYVLIGPGRWGTQDRFLGIPVNWPQISNVRVLIEVALKGFNIRPTQGTHFLQNLISRDIGYASVSLSEQEYVDWNFLNSIDASHDLKFVTHSRLKHPLTIKLDGKRGRMLIVKN
;
A
#
# COMPACT_ATOMS: atom_id res chain seq x y z
N GLY A 1 10.56 19.83 -14.07
CA GLY A 1 11.72 19.79 -14.97
C GLY A 1 11.58 18.54 -15.79
N ASN A 2 11.66 18.65 -17.12
CA ASN A 2 11.56 17.49 -18.00
C ASN A 2 12.94 16.85 -18.11
N GLU A 3 13.04 15.57 -17.77
CA GLU A 3 14.23 14.76 -18.03
C GLU A 3 14.05 14.04 -19.38
N PHE A 4 15.11 14.05 -20.18
CA PHE A 4 15.18 13.38 -21.48
C PHE A 4 16.23 12.27 -21.40
N ALA A 5 15.96 11.11 -22.00
CA ALA A 5 16.95 10.09 -22.28
C ALA A 5 17.16 10.02 -23.79
N VAL A 6 18.41 10.19 -24.23
CA VAL A 6 18.83 10.05 -25.63
C VAL A 6 19.55 8.72 -25.77
N ASP A 7 19.02 7.83 -26.60
CA ASP A 7 19.73 6.63 -27.05
C ASP A 7 20.53 6.96 -28.32
N MET A 8 21.86 6.88 -28.24
CA MET A 8 22.77 7.23 -29.34
C MET A 8 23.13 6.05 -30.25
N GLN A 9 22.48 4.89 -30.13
CA GLN A 9 22.87 3.68 -30.88
C GLN A 9 22.08 3.41 -32.17
N ASN A 10 21.09 4.24 -32.54
CA ASN A 10 20.32 4.06 -33.79
C ASN A 10 20.29 5.34 -34.64
N THR A 11 20.74 5.23 -35.90
CA THR A 11 20.55 6.21 -36.97
C THR A 11 19.36 5.77 -37.84
N PRO A 12 18.29 6.58 -38.00
CA PRO A 12 18.05 7.90 -37.41
C PRO A 12 17.58 7.83 -35.94
N PRO A 13 17.89 8.87 -35.14
CA PRO A 13 17.47 8.92 -33.73
C PRO A 13 15.95 8.91 -33.65
N THR A 14 15.41 7.87 -33.01
CA THR A 14 13.96 7.74 -32.83
C THR A 14 13.56 8.50 -31.57
N PHE A 15 12.81 9.59 -31.72
CA PHE A 15 12.18 10.26 -30.60
C PHE A 15 11.07 9.35 -30.03
N ALA A 16 11.35 8.65 -28.94
CA ALA A 16 10.33 7.96 -28.17
C ALA A 16 9.63 8.99 -27.27
N MET A 17 8.44 9.44 -27.66
CA MET A 17 7.58 10.19 -26.75
C MET A 17 7.11 9.23 -25.65
N LEU A 18 7.66 9.36 -24.44
CA LEU A 18 7.11 8.72 -23.25
C LEU A 18 5.72 9.32 -22.99
N GLN A 19 4.71 8.64 -23.53
CA GLN A 19 3.31 9.03 -23.40
C GLN A 19 2.94 9.05 -21.92
N ILE A 20 2.82 10.24 -21.34
CA ILE A 20 2.21 10.43 -20.03
C ILE A 20 0.76 9.97 -20.19
N ARG A 21 0.42 8.82 -19.61
CA ARG A 21 -0.99 8.41 -19.57
C ARG A 21 -1.72 9.43 -18.70
N PRO A 22 -2.81 10.05 -19.19
CA PRO A 22 -3.65 10.86 -18.34
C PRO A 22 -4.18 9.97 -17.21
N MET A 23 -3.96 10.41 -15.98
CA MET A 23 -4.47 9.78 -14.77
C MET A 23 -5.99 9.62 -14.92
N VAL A 24 -6.48 8.40 -15.09
CA VAL A 24 -7.90 8.09 -14.87
C VAL A 24 -8.07 7.79 -13.40
N ILE A 25 -7.83 8.82 -12.58
CA ILE A 25 -8.52 8.98 -11.30
C ILE A 25 -9.94 9.37 -11.71
N ASN A 26 -10.95 8.75 -11.12
CA ASN A 26 -12.34 9.15 -11.32
C ASN A 26 -12.40 10.69 -11.24
N LYS A 27 -12.80 11.34 -12.33
CA LYS A 27 -12.92 12.80 -12.45
C LYS A 27 -14.06 13.30 -11.57
N GLU A 28 -13.89 13.21 -10.27
CA GLU A 28 -14.18 14.35 -9.45
C GLU A 28 -12.85 14.91 -9.00
N THR A 29 -12.50 16.07 -9.57
CA THR A 29 -11.55 17.01 -8.99
C THR A 29 -12.10 17.60 -7.67
N SER A 30 -12.95 16.86 -6.95
CA SER A 30 -13.38 17.19 -5.61
C SER A 30 -12.14 17.11 -4.73
N ARG A 31 -11.92 18.13 -3.91
CA ARG A 31 -10.91 18.05 -2.87
C ARG A 31 -11.35 16.89 -1.99
N ILE A 32 -10.57 15.81 -1.96
CA ILE A 32 -10.80 14.74 -0.99
C ILE A 32 -10.58 15.39 0.37
N THR A 33 -11.67 15.61 1.09
CA THR A 33 -11.67 16.22 2.41
C THR A 33 -12.55 15.40 3.31
N TRP A 34 -12.13 15.28 4.56
CA TRP A 34 -12.90 14.71 5.65
C TRP A 34 -12.74 15.65 6.86
N SER A 35 -13.69 15.63 7.76
CA SER A 35 -13.67 16.48 8.97
C SER A 35 -12.76 15.88 10.04
N GLN A 36 -12.38 16.69 11.03
CA GLN A 36 -11.70 16.18 12.23
C GLN A 36 -12.58 15.22 13.04
N GLU A 37 -13.90 15.36 12.94
CA GLU A 37 -14.86 14.43 13.57
C GLU A 37 -14.79 13.06 12.89
N GLU A 38 -14.63 13.04 11.57
CA GLU A 38 -14.45 11.80 10.82
C GLU A 38 -13.12 11.12 11.20
N GLU A 39 -12.01 11.86 11.32
CA GLU A 39 -10.71 11.30 11.76
C GLU A 39 -10.77 10.66 13.16
N LYS A 40 -11.66 11.17 14.02
CA LYS A 40 -11.88 10.71 15.40
C LYS A 40 -12.97 9.64 15.53
N SER A 41 -13.61 9.26 14.43
CA SER A 41 -14.64 8.24 14.45
C SER A 41 -14.05 6.88 14.82
N ASP A 42 -14.77 6.10 15.64
CA ASP A 42 -14.41 4.71 15.97
C ASP A 42 -14.41 3.79 14.73
N ASN A 43 -14.93 4.27 13.60
CA ASN A 43 -14.91 3.55 12.32
C ASN A 43 -13.57 3.68 11.59
N VAL A 44 -12.72 4.63 11.98
CA VAL A 44 -11.37 4.73 11.44
C VAL A 44 -10.48 3.67 12.07
N PHE A 45 -9.78 2.89 11.26
CA PHE A 45 -8.78 1.94 11.76
C PHE A 45 -7.37 2.17 11.21
N ILE A 46 -7.21 3.03 10.19
CA ILE A 46 -5.91 3.50 9.74
C ILE A 46 -5.96 4.99 9.45
N LEU A 47 -5.01 5.72 10.03
CA LEU A 47 -4.76 7.13 9.75
C LEU A 47 -3.27 7.32 9.42
N SER A 48 -3.00 8.01 8.32
CA SER A 48 -1.64 8.37 7.89
C SER A 48 -1.61 9.81 7.39
N ASN A 49 -0.53 10.51 7.68
CA ASN A 49 -0.17 11.84 7.18
C ASN A 49 0.93 11.76 6.13
N ASN A 50 1.22 10.57 5.60
CA ASN A 50 2.17 10.38 4.53
C ASN A 50 1.67 9.35 3.50
N SER A 51 1.03 9.84 2.45
CA SER A 51 0.40 9.02 1.41
C SER A 51 0.55 9.61 0.01
N LEU A 52 0.36 8.72 -0.96
CA LEU A 52 0.43 8.99 -2.39
C LEU A 52 -0.76 8.33 -3.09
N GLY A 53 -1.26 9.03 -4.10
CA GLY A 53 -2.56 8.74 -4.72
C GLY A 53 -3.59 9.78 -4.31
N ASN A 54 -4.66 9.91 -5.09
CA ASN A 54 -5.73 10.85 -4.81
C ASN A 54 -7.07 10.24 -5.24
N GLY A 55 -8.02 10.14 -4.32
CA GLY A 55 -9.36 9.62 -4.61
C GLY A 55 -9.99 8.86 -3.44
N VAL A 56 -11.16 8.28 -3.72
CA VAL A 56 -11.87 7.39 -2.80
C VAL A 56 -11.96 6.00 -3.45
N ILE A 57 -11.63 4.97 -2.68
CA ILE A 57 -11.72 3.55 -3.09
C ILE A 57 -12.75 2.87 -2.19
N GLU A 58 -13.79 2.28 -2.78
CA GLU A 58 -14.97 1.74 -2.06
C GLU A 58 -15.30 0.29 -2.45
N ASN A 59 -14.41 -0.38 -3.18
CA ASN A 59 -14.65 -1.70 -3.75
C ASN A 59 -13.65 -2.77 -3.27
N VAL A 60 -13.04 -2.57 -2.09
CA VAL A 60 -12.06 -3.48 -1.50
C VAL A 60 -12.57 -4.00 -0.16
N SER A 61 -12.69 -5.32 -0.02
CA SER A 61 -13.11 -5.96 1.24
C SER A 61 -12.02 -6.83 1.87
N ASP A 62 -10.97 -7.17 1.12
CA ASP A 62 -9.90 -8.05 1.56
C ASP A 62 -8.75 -7.22 2.15
N ILE A 63 -8.30 -7.58 3.34
CA ILE A 63 -7.17 -6.99 4.05
C ILE A 63 -6.15 -8.09 4.28
N VAL A 64 -4.91 -7.83 3.85
CA VAL A 64 -3.78 -8.73 4.06
C VAL A 64 -2.75 -7.97 4.89
N TYR A 65 -2.34 -8.54 6.02
CA TYR A 65 -1.40 -7.86 6.90
C TYR A 65 -0.37 -8.81 7.51
N VAL A 66 0.83 -8.28 7.74
CA VAL A 66 1.88 -8.98 8.47
C VAL A 66 1.60 -8.85 9.97
N LYS A 67 1.51 -9.98 10.67
CA LYS A 67 1.29 -10.07 12.12
C LYS A 67 2.41 -9.34 12.86
N LYS A 68 2.05 -8.27 13.59
CA LYS A 68 3.00 -7.43 14.33
C LYS A 68 3.89 -8.23 15.30
N ASN A 69 3.32 -9.20 16.00
CA ASN A 69 4.02 -9.98 17.03
C ASN A 69 4.91 -11.09 16.46
N GLU A 70 4.62 -11.55 15.25
CA GLU A 70 5.40 -12.59 14.56
C GLU A 70 6.47 -12.01 13.63
N PHE A 71 6.46 -10.69 13.42
CA PHE A 71 7.40 -10.03 12.53
C PHE A 71 8.84 -10.13 13.04
N SER A 72 9.74 -10.53 12.14
CA SER A 72 11.18 -10.50 12.34
C SER A 72 11.86 -10.09 11.04
N SER A 73 12.83 -9.18 11.11
CA SER A 73 13.69 -8.81 9.96
C SER A 73 14.48 -10.00 9.41
N LEU A 74 14.67 -11.04 10.22
CA LEU A 74 15.28 -12.31 9.83
C LEU A 74 14.32 -13.24 9.08
N LYS A 75 13.03 -12.90 9.01
CA LYS A 75 11.97 -13.72 8.40
C LYS A 75 11.28 -13.06 7.21
N THR A 76 11.84 -11.96 6.70
CA THR A 76 11.25 -11.16 5.61
C THR A 76 11.09 -11.93 4.29
N PHE A 77 11.93 -12.94 4.04
CA PHE A 77 11.80 -13.81 2.87
C PHE A 77 10.68 -14.85 3.02
N GLU A 78 10.53 -15.43 4.21
CA GLU A 78 9.36 -16.29 4.51
C GLU A 78 8.06 -15.48 4.45
N ILE A 79 8.08 -14.24 4.96
CA ILE A 79 6.96 -13.30 4.86
C ILE A 79 6.60 -13.02 3.38
N SER A 80 7.59 -12.74 2.51
CA SER A 80 7.31 -12.46 1.08
C SER A 80 6.68 -13.65 0.36
N LYS A 81 7.06 -14.88 0.72
CA LYS A 81 6.43 -16.11 0.21
C LYS A 81 4.98 -16.26 0.67
N GLU A 82 4.68 -15.97 1.93
CA GLU A 82 3.29 -16.02 2.42
C GLU A 82 2.42 -14.95 1.75
N ILE A 83 2.97 -13.75 1.51
CA ILE A 83 2.29 -12.70 0.75
C ILE A 83 2.01 -13.17 -0.68
N GLU A 84 2.96 -13.80 -1.34
CA GLU A 84 2.79 -14.38 -2.68
C GLU A 84 1.67 -15.44 -2.70
N GLN A 85 1.62 -16.32 -1.69
CA GLN A 85 0.56 -17.33 -1.57
C GLN A 85 -0.82 -16.68 -1.49
N ILE A 86 -0.99 -15.67 -0.64
CA ILE A 86 -2.26 -14.94 -0.51
C ILE A 86 -2.59 -14.17 -1.80
N ASN A 87 -1.61 -13.48 -2.40
CA ASN A 87 -1.81 -12.77 -3.66
C ASN A 87 -2.30 -13.72 -4.76
N ASN A 88 -1.73 -14.92 -4.87
CA ASN A 88 -2.15 -15.92 -5.86
C ASN A 88 -3.58 -16.41 -5.64
N ILE A 89 -4.03 -16.57 -4.40
CA ILE A 89 -5.42 -16.93 -4.07
C ILE A 89 -6.36 -15.80 -4.50
N LEU A 90 -6.07 -14.57 -4.09
CA LEU A 90 -6.91 -13.40 -4.40
C LEU A 90 -6.91 -13.09 -5.90
N ALA A 91 -5.79 -13.28 -6.58
CA ALA A 91 -5.67 -13.07 -8.03
C ALA A 91 -6.54 -14.04 -8.82
N LYS A 92 -6.60 -15.31 -8.43
CA LYS A 92 -7.48 -16.31 -9.06
C LYS A 92 -8.96 -15.91 -8.96
N ASP A 93 -9.34 -15.26 -7.87
CA ASP A 93 -10.70 -14.79 -7.65
C ASP A 93 -10.97 -13.38 -8.21
N GLY A 94 -9.99 -12.77 -8.88
CA GLY A 94 -10.09 -11.39 -9.38
C GLY A 94 -10.20 -10.33 -8.28
N ARG A 95 -9.84 -10.67 -7.05
CA ARG A 95 -9.97 -9.81 -5.87
C ARG A 95 -8.74 -8.92 -5.72
N ARG A 96 -8.97 -7.67 -5.34
CA ARG A 96 -7.92 -6.72 -4.95
C ARG A 96 -8.01 -6.44 -3.46
N TYR A 97 -6.88 -6.09 -2.85
CA TYR A 97 -6.78 -6.03 -1.39
C TYR A 97 -5.92 -4.86 -0.89
N VAL A 98 -6.10 -4.53 0.39
CA VAL A 98 -5.18 -3.65 1.13
C VAL A 98 -4.06 -4.50 1.72
N LEU A 99 -2.80 -4.11 1.50
CA LEU A 99 -1.63 -4.77 2.04
C LEU A 99 -0.98 -3.90 3.11
N ILE A 100 -0.83 -4.44 4.32
CA ILE A 100 -0.28 -3.72 5.47
C ILE A 100 0.92 -4.49 6.02
N GLY A 101 2.06 -3.82 6.19
CA GLY A 101 3.15 -4.47 6.90
C GLY A 101 4.39 -3.59 7.10
N PRO A 102 5.34 -4.10 7.88
CA PRO A 102 6.42 -3.28 8.39
C PRO A 102 7.58 -3.06 7.41
N GLY A 103 8.22 -1.90 7.56
CA GLY A 103 9.43 -1.52 6.81
C GLY A 103 9.19 -1.27 5.32
N ARG A 104 10.29 -1.33 4.55
CA ARG A 104 10.27 -1.10 3.11
C ARG A 104 9.78 -2.32 2.34
N TRP A 105 9.05 -2.09 1.27
CA TRP A 105 8.62 -3.13 0.36
C TRP A 105 9.41 -3.06 -0.95
N GLY A 106 9.81 -4.23 -1.45
CA GLY A 106 10.59 -4.32 -2.70
C GLY A 106 12.07 -3.94 -2.57
N THR A 107 12.59 -3.87 -1.34
CA THR A 107 14.03 -3.76 -1.08
C THR A 107 14.70 -5.12 -1.19
N GLN A 108 15.91 -5.19 -1.74
CA GLN A 108 16.75 -6.39 -1.66
C GLN A 108 17.44 -6.55 -0.31
N ASP A 109 17.55 -5.44 0.45
CA ASP A 109 18.07 -5.48 1.82
C ASP A 109 16.97 -5.95 2.79
N ARG A 110 17.09 -7.20 3.22
CA ARG A 110 16.19 -7.86 4.17
C ARG A 110 16.14 -7.21 5.55
N PHE A 111 17.17 -6.45 5.94
CA PHE A 111 17.20 -5.69 7.18
C PHE A 111 16.41 -4.39 7.05
N LEU A 112 16.10 -3.96 5.83
CA LEU A 112 15.31 -2.76 5.56
C LEU A 112 13.82 -3.03 5.34
N GLY A 113 13.45 -4.28 5.07
CA GLY A 113 12.05 -4.67 4.91
C GLY A 113 11.84 -5.95 4.11
N ILE A 114 10.71 -6.03 3.44
CA ILE A 114 10.18 -7.25 2.82
C ILE A 114 10.56 -7.27 1.33
N PRO A 115 11.38 -8.25 0.87
CA PRO A 115 11.84 -8.35 -0.50
C PRO A 115 10.76 -8.97 -1.40
N VAL A 116 9.67 -8.25 -1.64
CA VAL A 116 8.69 -8.64 -2.64
C VAL A 116 9.10 -8.17 -4.04
N ASN A 117 8.78 -8.98 -5.05
CA ASN A 117 8.76 -8.52 -6.43
C ASN A 117 7.33 -8.19 -6.88
N TRP A 118 7.20 -7.62 -8.08
CA TRP A 118 5.89 -7.17 -8.57
C TRP A 118 4.85 -8.30 -8.72
N PRO A 119 5.17 -9.47 -9.34
CA PRO A 119 4.26 -10.61 -9.37
C PRO A 119 3.69 -11.04 -8.02
N GLN A 120 4.46 -10.90 -6.94
CA GLN A 120 4.05 -11.31 -5.60
C GLN A 120 3.00 -10.39 -4.96
N ILE A 121 2.79 -9.18 -5.48
CA ILE A 121 1.85 -8.19 -4.95
C ILE A 121 0.99 -7.56 -6.06
N SER A 122 0.78 -8.30 -7.16
CA SER A 122 0.15 -7.79 -8.37
C SER A 122 -1.29 -7.29 -8.18
N ASN A 123 -1.98 -7.78 -7.15
CA ASN A 123 -3.39 -7.49 -6.89
C ASN A 123 -3.61 -6.49 -5.74
N VAL A 124 -2.55 -5.90 -5.19
CA VAL A 124 -2.64 -4.84 -4.19
C VAL A 124 -3.36 -3.62 -4.78
N ARG A 125 -4.34 -3.08 -4.05
CA ARG A 125 -5.00 -1.81 -4.37
C ARG A 125 -4.45 -0.65 -3.55
N VAL A 126 -4.06 -0.92 -2.31
CA VAL A 126 -3.38 0.03 -1.42
C VAL A 126 -2.29 -0.69 -0.64
N LEU A 127 -1.06 -0.16 -0.67
CA LEU A 127 0.06 -0.62 0.15
C LEU A 127 0.30 0.34 1.31
N ILE A 128 0.41 -0.21 2.52
CA ILE A 128 0.59 0.57 3.76
C ILE A 128 1.83 0.05 4.47
N GLU A 129 2.87 0.87 4.49
CA GLU A 129 4.10 0.60 5.23
C GLU A 129 3.94 1.07 6.67
N VAL A 130 4.29 0.22 7.64
CA VAL A 130 4.13 0.57 9.06
C VAL A 130 5.49 0.59 9.75
N ALA A 131 5.77 1.67 10.48
CA ALA A 131 6.91 1.72 11.38
C ALA A 131 6.62 0.90 12.64
N LEU A 132 7.57 0.07 13.07
CA LEU A 132 7.49 -0.64 14.35
C LEU A 132 8.57 -0.13 15.31
N LYS A 133 8.34 -0.26 16.61
CA LYS A 133 9.34 0.07 17.63
C LYS A 133 10.56 -0.84 17.43
N GLY A 134 11.74 -0.24 17.24
CA GLY A 134 12.98 -0.97 16.91
C GLY A 134 13.13 -1.35 15.43
N PHE A 135 12.14 -1.05 14.59
CA PHE A 135 12.17 -1.25 13.14
C PHE A 135 11.46 -0.08 12.45
N ASN A 136 12.06 1.11 12.59
CA ASN A 136 11.58 2.36 12.01
C ASN A 136 12.47 2.75 10.84
N ILE A 137 12.14 2.24 9.68
CA ILE A 137 12.94 2.38 8.47
C ILE A 137 12.26 3.40 7.58
N ARG A 138 13.06 4.32 7.03
CA ARG A 138 12.53 5.36 6.15
C ARG A 138 11.69 4.69 5.04
N PRO A 139 10.44 5.12 4.79
CA PRO A 139 9.55 4.47 3.84
C PRO A 139 10.13 4.37 2.41
N THR A 140 9.51 3.58 1.55
CA THR A 140 9.92 3.29 0.15
C THR A 140 9.83 4.50 -0.81
N GLN A 141 9.71 5.69 -0.25
CA GLN A 141 9.68 6.96 -0.97
C GLN A 141 10.95 7.23 -1.79
N GLY A 142 10.73 7.64 -3.06
CA GLY A 142 11.80 7.99 -4.00
C GLY A 142 12.46 6.80 -4.69
N THR A 143 11.86 5.61 -4.65
CA THR A 143 12.41 4.39 -5.28
C THR A 143 11.69 4.03 -6.59
N HIS A 144 12.35 3.22 -7.43
CA HIS A 144 11.71 2.63 -8.62
C HIS A 144 10.47 1.80 -8.26
N PHE A 145 10.48 1.14 -7.10
CA PHE A 145 9.33 0.39 -6.61
C PHE A 145 8.11 1.29 -6.41
N LEU A 146 8.29 2.48 -5.81
CA LEU A 146 7.20 3.42 -5.65
C LEU A 146 6.67 3.96 -6.99
N GLN A 147 7.55 4.21 -7.96
CA GLN A 147 7.12 4.62 -9.31
C GLN A 147 6.25 3.54 -9.99
N ASN A 148 6.54 2.26 -9.75
CA ASN A 148 5.71 1.16 -10.21
C ASN A 148 4.32 1.15 -9.55
N LEU A 149 4.22 1.47 -8.25
CA LEU A 149 2.93 1.57 -7.56
C LEU A 149 2.08 2.71 -8.15
N ILE A 150 2.68 3.89 -8.29
CA ILE A 150 1.99 5.08 -8.81
C ILE A 150 1.53 4.85 -10.26
N SER A 151 2.39 4.32 -11.13
CA SER A 151 2.04 4.07 -12.54
C SER A 151 0.95 3.03 -12.74
N ARG A 152 0.68 2.20 -11.72
CA ARG A 152 -0.35 1.15 -11.73
C ARG A 152 -1.61 1.52 -10.96
N ASP A 153 -1.74 2.80 -10.58
CA ASP A 153 -2.87 3.31 -9.80
C ASP A 153 -3.04 2.53 -8.48
N ILE A 154 -1.94 2.30 -7.78
CA ILE A 154 -1.95 1.70 -6.44
C ILE A 154 -1.77 2.82 -5.43
N GLY A 155 -2.70 2.88 -4.47
CA GLY A 155 -2.58 3.79 -3.33
C GLY A 155 -1.40 3.38 -2.47
N TYR A 156 -0.69 4.36 -1.95
CA TYR A 156 0.44 4.11 -1.07
C TYR A 156 0.34 5.00 0.16
N ALA A 157 0.65 4.45 1.32
CA ALA A 157 0.83 5.23 2.54
C ALA A 157 1.92 4.64 3.42
N SER A 158 2.46 5.46 4.31
CA SER A 158 3.30 5.02 5.40
C SER A 158 2.77 5.56 6.72
N VAL A 159 2.65 4.70 7.71
CA VAL A 159 2.25 5.03 9.08
C VAL A 159 3.50 5.06 9.96
N SER A 160 3.83 6.23 10.52
CA SER A 160 4.93 6.35 11.47
C SER A 160 4.50 6.00 12.91
N LEU A 161 5.44 6.13 13.86
CA LEU A 161 5.17 5.98 15.29
C LEU A 161 4.69 7.29 15.95
N SER A 162 4.32 8.31 15.16
CA SER A 162 3.78 9.56 15.69
C SER A 162 2.40 9.37 16.31
N GLU A 163 2.00 10.24 17.23
CA GLU A 163 0.66 10.19 17.86
C GLU A 163 -0.48 10.54 16.90
N GLN A 164 -0.16 11.09 15.71
CA GLN A 164 -1.13 11.54 14.71
C GLN A 164 -1.39 10.49 13.62
N GLU A 165 -0.73 9.34 13.68
CA GLU A 165 -0.87 8.26 12.72
C GLU A 165 -1.00 6.93 13.46
N TYR A 166 -1.84 6.03 12.99
CA TYR A 166 -2.02 4.75 13.65
C TYR A 166 -2.58 3.67 12.72
N VAL A 167 -2.37 2.43 13.17
CA VAL A 167 -3.09 1.24 12.70
C VAL A 167 -3.72 0.61 13.93
N ASP A 168 -5.04 0.43 13.90
CA ASP A 168 -5.76 -0.29 14.95
C ASP A 168 -5.57 -1.81 14.74
N TRP A 169 -4.49 -2.32 15.33
CA TRP A 169 -4.17 -3.74 15.33
C TRP A 169 -5.19 -4.59 16.08
N ASN A 170 -5.90 -4.02 17.08
CA ASN A 170 -6.91 -4.77 17.81
C ASN A 170 -8.11 -5.04 16.90
N PHE A 171 -8.53 -4.05 16.12
CA PHE A 171 -9.54 -4.24 15.08
C PHE A 171 -9.09 -5.28 14.06
N LEU A 172 -7.89 -5.15 13.47
CA LEU A 172 -7.40 -6.10 12.47
C LEU A 172 -7.41 -7.55 12.98
N ASN A 173 -6.96 -7.76 14.22
CA ASN A 173 -6.91 -9.08 14.85
C ASN A 173 -8.28 -9.58 15.34
N SER A 174 -9.30 -8.73 15.40
CA SER A 174 -10.67 -9.12 15.77
C SER A 174 -11.49 -9.69 14.61
N ILE A 175 -11.03 -9.50 13.36
CA ILE A 175 -11.72 -9.99 12.17
C ILE A 175 -11.35 -11.46 11.95
N ASP A 176 -12.37 -12.30 11.72
CA ASP A 176 -12.14 -13.71 11.36
C ASP A 176 -11.20 -13.83 10.14
N ALA A 177 -10.12 -14.57 10.33
CA ALA A 177 -9.15 -14.82 9.28
C ALA A 177 -9.73 -15.77 8.23
N SER A 178 -9.79 -15.32 6.98
CA SER A 178 -10.10 -16.19 5.84
C SER A 178 -8.93 -17.13 5.54
N HIS A 179 -7.70 -16.64 5.72
CA HIS A 179 -6.49 -17.46 5.71
C HIS A 179 -5.55 -16.93 6.79
N ASP A 180 -5.12 -17.81 7.69
CA ASP A 180 -4.16 -17.47 8.74
C ASP A 180 -2.87 -18.29 8.55
N LEU A 181 -1.82 -17.62 8.08
CA LEU A 181 -0.49 -18.21 7.89
C LEU A 181 0.40 -17.87 9.09
N LYS A 182 1.69 -18.24 9.05
CA LYS A 182 2.56 -18.05 10.21
C LYS A 182 2.81 -16.57 10.48
N PHE A 183 3.10 -15.79 9.45
CA PHE A 183 3.43 -14.37 9.55
C PHE A 183 2.36 -13.45 8.96
N VAL A 184 1.51 -13.96 8.07
CA VAL A 184 0.53 -13.17 7.31
C VAL A 184 -0.88 -13.64 7.63
N THR A 185 -1.76 -12.68 7.87
CA THR A 185 -3.20 -12.92 7.98
C THR A 185 -3.92 -12.24 6.83
N HIS A 186 -4.88 -12.96 6.25
CA HIS A 186 -5.84 -12.42 5.29
C HIS A 186 -7.24 -12.52 5.89
N SER A 187 -7.88 -11.36 6.02
CA SER A 187 -9.26 -11.23 6.51
C SER A 187 -10.12 -10.56 5.45
N ARG A 188 -11.40 -10.95 5.38
CA ARG A 188 -12.38 -10.38 4.46
C ARG A 188 -13.55 -9.80 5.23
N LEU A 189 -13.83 -8.53 4.99
CA LEU A 189 -14.98 -7.84 5.56
C LEU A 189 -16.27 -8.15 4.79
N LYS A 190 -17.41 -8.09 5.50
CA LYS A 190 -18.74 -8.24 4.90
C LYS A 190 -19.09 -7.07 3.97
N HIS A 191 -18.69 -5.87 4.36
CA HIS A 191 -18.85 -4.65 3.57
C HIS A 191 -17.48 -4.14 3.09
N PRO A 192 -17.40 -3.59 1.87
CA PRO A 192 -16.18 -2.94 1.40
C PRO A 192 -15.73 -1.82 2.33
N LEU A 193 -14.41 -1.59 2.37
CA LEU A 193 -13.78 -0.45 3.03
C LEU A 193 -14.03 0.83 2.25
N THR A 194 -14.04 1.96 2.96
CA THR A 194 -13.87 3.28 2.33
C THR A 194 -12.46 3.77 2.61
N ILE A 195 -11.64 3.87 1.57
CA ILE A 195 -10.26 4.36 1.63
C ILE A 195 -10.20 5.73 0.97
N LYS A 196 -9.84 6.76 1.72
CA LYS A 196 -9.68 8.13 1.23
C LYS A 196 -8.20 8.48 1.16
N LEU A 197 -7.74 8.89 -0.02
CA LEU A 197 -6.37 9.35 -0.28
C LEU A 197 -6.42 10.82 -0.70
N ASP A 198 -5.82 11.70 0.10
CA ASP A 198 -5.60 13.12 -0.19
C ASP A 198 -4.13 13.33 -0.53
N GLY A 199 -3.78 13.07 -1.80
CA GLY A 199 -2.42 13.22 -2.30
C GLY A 199 -1.91 14.66 -2.33
N LYS A 200 -2.78 15.67 -2.14
CA LYS A 200 -2.36 17.08 -2.04
C LYS A 200 -1.81 17.40 -0.66
N ARG A 201 -2.45 16.88 0.38
CA ARG A 201 -1.98 17.03 1.78
C ARG A 201 -1.12 15.86 2.25
N GLY A 202 -1.02 14.81 1.44
CA GLY A 202 -0.31 13.58 1.78
C GLY A 202 -1.04 12.75 2.83
N ARG A 203 -2.35 12.86 3.00
CA ARG A 203 -3.08 12.16 4.08
C ARG A 203 -3.91 10.99 3.56
N MET A 204 -4.05 9.96 4.37
CA MET A 204 -4.89 8.80 4.09
C MET A 204 -5.71 8.42 5.31
N LEU A 205 -6.95 8.04 5.06
CA LEU A 205 -7.89 7.51 6.04
C LEU A 205 -8.50 6.22 5.50
N ILE A 206 -8.62 5.18 6.34
CA ILE A 206 -9.40 3.98 6.03
C ILE A 206 -10.47 3.75 7.09
N VAL A 207 -11.71 3.65 6.60
CA VAL A 207 -12.93 3.53 7.38
C VAL A 207 -13.55 2.14 7.16
N LYS A 208 -13.99 1.50 8.26
CA LYS A 208 -14.84 0.31 8.22
C LYS A 208 -16.31 0.73 8.09
N ASN A 209 -17.03 0.09 7.16
CA ASN A 209 -18.44 0.33 6.87
C ASN A 209 -19.34 -0.71 7.55
#